data_AF-A0A0F9LZH6-F1
#
_entry.id   AF-A0A0F9LZH6-F1
#
_cell.length_a   1.000
_cell.length_b   1.000
_cell.length_c   1.000
_cell.angle_alpha   90.00
_cell.angle_beta   90.00
_cell.angle_gamma   90.00
#
_symmetry.space_group_name_H-M   'P 1'
#
loop_
_entity.id
_entity.type
_entity.pdbx_description
1 polymer ?
#
loop_
_entity_poly.entity_id
_entity_poly.type
_entity_poly.pdbx_seq_one_letter_code
_entity_poly.pdbx_strand_id
1 'polypeptide(L)'
;MGVTHLSGLEVGGVPVLPGMGGGIVAYRKVYFVDNKRGNDSNTGLSVEEAKSTVQAAVDLVQDEDTIVVFKGTGNYNEKITTGQNIRHADLVDGRGRNVTLAGATHMSLPYNSPQLYNVDSTEYTLFVRSPAWRITGFRIVADTGAPRGLLAEMAQAANTAGTNWAVGLQIDHCTFYGYVDTSNGGLLISGLGDLKVFDCLFGGFGSSTLAALGFEQGSLVTVPPFTHSQAQIRRCNFSDNSLNIKVPLSGAVIVDNIIGGQNGTNALATDGGIDLRTGGGNNVVSRNILGGTWETGGHYRQAADSDDWSGNIVQGGVVTGMINPPFTSSKPGQCWIALAIYGPSDKFLDAYTFINYGWEGQIAKATKAVYSLVGRAIARTPIKWLLKPLFDLAVRHGSKMDKKSSIETAVASLR
;
A
#
# COMPACT_ATOMS: atom_id res chain seq x y z
N MET A 1 28.96 61.63 -8.34
CA MET A 1 28.06 60.79 -7.52
C MET A 1 28.11 59.39 -8.09
N GLY A 2 28.98 58.55 -7.54
CA GLY A 2 29.19 57.18 -8.02
C GLY A 2 28.14 56.25 -7.44
N VAL A 3 27.42 55.53 -8.31
CA VAL A 3 26.52 54.45 -7.92
C VAL A 3 27.41 53.26 -7.53
N THR A 4 27.60 53.03 -6.23
CA THR A 4 28.18 51.78 -5.74
C THR A 4 27.17 50.67 -5.96
N HIS A 5 27.46 49.81 -6.93
CA HIS A 5 26.79 48.54 -7.17
C HIS A 5 26.68 47.74 -5.86
N LEU A 6 25.46 47.39 -5.46
CA LEU A 6 25.17 46.37 -4.45
C LEU A 6 25.48 44.98 -5.02
N SER A 7 26.73 44.70 -5.39
CA SER A 7 27.19 43.40 -5.88
C SER A 7 27.45 42.39 -4.74
N GLY A 8 26.69 42.48 -3.64
CA GLY A 8 27.00 41.79 -2.39
C GLY A 8 25.90 40.90 -1.82
N LEU A 9 24.86 40.56 -2.59
CA LEU A 9 23.69 39.82 -2.09
C LEU A 9 23.46 38.46 -2.74
N GLU A 10 24.36 38.03 -3.62
CA GLU A 10 24.35 36.69 -4.22
C GLU A 10 25.76 36.10 -4.12
N VAL A 11 25.93 35.10 -3.26
CA VAL A 11 27.04 34.15 -3.35
C VAL A 11 26.43 32.85 -3.85
N GLY A 12 26.52 32.61 -5.16
CA GLY A 12 25.97 31.41 -5.79
C GLY A 12 24.44 31.36 -5.87
N GLY A 13 23.75 32.50 -6.10
CA GLY A 13 22.30 32.51 -6.36
C GLY A 13 21.40 32.24 -5.16
N VAL A 14 21.95 32.15 -3.94
CA VAL A 14 21.16 31.99 -2.70
C VAL A 14 21.02 33.36 -2.02
N PRO A 15 19.78 33.81 -1.69
CA PRO A 15 19.58 35.02 -0.92
C PRO A 15 20.23 34.88 0.47
N VAL A 16 21.31 35.62 0.72
CA VAL A 16 21.87 35.74 2.07
C VAL A 16 21.03 36.80 2.79
N LEU A 17 20.22 36.39 3.77
CA LEU A 17 19.51 37.35 4.61
C LEU A 17 20.53 38.15 5.43
N PRO A 18 20.64 39.47 5.24
CA PRO A 18 21.60 40.27 5.98
C PRO A 18 21.11 40.45 7.41
N GLY A 19 21.69 39.71 8.35
CA GLY A 19 21.39 39.87 9.77
C GLY A 19 22.25 38.98 10.65
N MET A 20 23.22 39.61 11.34
CA MET A 20 24.02 39.09 12.46
C MET A 20 25.14 38.08 12.13
N GLY A 21 26.39 38.58 12.08
CA GLY A 21 27.57 37.88 12.63
C GLY A 21 27.98 36.50 12.10
N GLY A 22 27.48 36.08 10.95
CA GLY A 22 27.76 34.77 10.34
C GLY A 22 26.57 34.38 9.49
N GLY A 23 26.47 35.00 8.30
CA GLY A 23 25.26 35.04 7.48
C GLY A 23 24.49 33.72 7.48
N ILE A 24 23.16 33.82 7.60
CA ILE A 24 22.26 32.68 7.41
C ILE A 24 22.46 32.22 5.97
N VAL A 25 23.31 31.21 5.80
CA VAL A 25 23.35 30.40 4.59
C VAL A 25 22.02 29.65 4.62
N ALA A 26 21.12 29.94 3.68
CA ALA A 26 20.02 29.03 3.46
C ALA A 26 20.67 27.71 2.99
N TYR A 27 20.74 26.72 3.88
CA TYR A 27 21.36 25.41 3.63
C TYR A 27 20.63 24.57 2.58
N ARG A 28 19.73 25.18 1.82
CA ARG A 28 18.81 24.51 0.89
C ARG A 28 18.89 25.24 -0.45
N LYS A 29 19.53 24.59 -1.41
CA LYS A 29 19.56 25.03 -2.80
C LYS A 29 18.31 24.52 -3.51
N VAL A 30 17.92 25.28 -4.53
CA VAL A 30 16.89 24.86 -5.48
C VAL A 30 17.54 24.73 -6.84
N TYR A 31 17.56 23.50 -7.36
CA TYR A 31 18.06 23.19 -8.68
C TYR A 31 16.91 23.14 -9.68
N PHE A 32 17.05 23.80 -10.82
CA PHE A 32 16.07 23.81 -11.90
C PHE A 32 16.53 22.92 -13.05
N VAL A 33 15.59 22.17 -13.61
CA VAL A 33 15.82 21.28 -14.75
C VAL A 33 14.83 21.60 -15.87
N ASP A 34 15.32 21.82 -17.08
CA ASP A 34 14.51 22.04 -18.29
C ASP A 34 15.18 21.37 -19.49
N ASN A 35 14.66 20.24 -19.97
CA ASN A 35 15.26 19.55 -21.12
C ASN A 35 15.10 20.30 -22.47
N LYS A 36 14.34 21.39 -22.52
CA LYS A 36 14.15 22.20 -23.73
C LYS A 36 15.16 23.34 -23.82
N ARG A 37 15.51 23.94 -22.68
CA ARG A 37 16.33 25.17 -22.61
C ARG A 37 17.60 25.02 -21.77
N GLY A 38 17.67 24.02 -20.91
CA GLY A 38 18.78 23.78 -20.01
C GLY A 38 20.00 23.20 -20.69
N ASN A 39 21.10 23.15 -19.93
CA ASN A 39 22.36 22.55 -20.31
C ASN A 39 23.03 21.98 -19.06
N ASP A 40 23.52 20.74 -19.09
CA ASP A 40 24.12 20.10 -17.92
C ASP A 40 25.43 20.75 -17.44
N SER A 41 26.03 21.61 -18.28
CA SER A 41 27.16 22.46 -17.93
C SER A 41 26.76 23.62 -16.99
N ASN A 42 25.48 23.98 -16.95
CA ASN A 42 24.99 25.10 -16.14
C ASN A 42 25.01 24.77 -14.64
N THR A 43 24.86 25.77 -13.78
CA THR A 43 24.84 25.56 -12.33
C THR A 43 23.57 24.86 -11.84
N GLY A 44 22.45 25.05 -12.53
CA GLY A 44 21.12 24.63 -12.10
C GLY A 44 20.47 25.58 -11.09
N LEU A 45 21.13 26.66 -10.64
CA LEU A 45 20.65 27.47 -9.50
C LEU A 45 19.65 28.57 -9.87
N SER A 46 19.34 28.71 -11.16
CA SER A 46 18.29 29.60 -11.67
C SER A 46 17.58 28.94 -12.86
N VAL A 47 16.46 29.53 -13.29
CA VAL A 47 15.72 29.05 -14.47
C VAL A 47 16.54 29.25 -15.75
N GLU A 48 17.29 30.35 -15.83
CA GLU A 48 18.17 30.69 -16.96
C GLU A 48 19.39 29.77 -17.03
N GLU A 49 19.87 29.27 -15.89
CA GLU A 49 20.96 28.32 -15.76
C GLU A 49 20.47 26.90 -15.43
N ALA A 50 19.28 26.51 -15.88
CA ALA A 50 18.74 25.18 -15.62
C ALA A 50 19.62 24.07 -16.20
N LYS A 51 19.66 22.90 -15.53
CA LYS A 51 20.21 21.65 -16.08
C LYS A 51 19.33 21.14 -17.22
N SER A 52 19.90 20.41 -18.18
CA SER A 52 19.11 19.74 -19.23
C SER A 52 18.53 18.40 -18.75
N THR A 53 19.23 17.68 -17.88
CA THR A 53 18.85 16.36 -17.37
C THR A 53 18.54 16.41 -15.88
N VAL A 54 17.67 15.50 -15.44
CA VAL A 54 17.35 15.32 -14.03
C VAL A 54 18.56 14.71 -13.31
N GLN A 55 19.27 13.76 -13.93
CA GLN A 55 20.45 13.16 -13.32
C GLN A 55 21.53 14.20 -13.01
N ALA A 56 21.78 15.17 -13.90
CA ALA A 56 22.78 16.21 -13.64
C ALA A 56 22.43 17.13 -12.44
N ALA A 57 21.16 17.27 -12.09
CA ALA A 57 20.75 17.94 -10.85
C ALA A 57 20.85 17.00 -9.64
N VAL A 58 20.47 15.73 -9.81
CA VAL A 58 20.63 14.70 -8.77
C VAL A 58 22.09 14.55 -8.34
N ASP A 59 23.04 14.68 -9.27
CA ASP A 59 24.48 14.58 -8.98
C ASP A 59 25.02 15.77 -8.16
N LEU A 60 24.24 16.84 -7.99
CA LEU A 60 24.62 18.03 -7.23
C LEU A 60 23.91 18.17 -5.88
N VAL A 61 22.77 17.51 -5.68
CA VAL A 61 21.99 17.73 -4.45
C VAL A 61 22.72 17.25 -3.20
N GLN A 62 22.61 18.07 -2.18
CA GLN A 62 22.99 17.80 -0.81
C GLN A 62 21.73 17.66 0.05
N ASP A 63 21.90 17.55 1.36
CA ASP A 63 20.79 17.38 2.28
C ASP A 63 19.80 18.55 2.22
N GLU A 64 18.50 18.23 2.20
CA GLU A 64 17.38 19.17 2.23
C GLU A 64 17.24 20.06 0.98
N ASP A 65 18.01 19.79 -0.08
CA ASP A 65 17.88 20.48 -1.35
C ASP A 65 16.57 20.13 -2.07
N THR A 66 16.21 20.97 -3.04
CA THR A 66 15.05 20.75 -3.92
C THR A 66 15.47 20.76 -5.37
N ILE A 67 14.91 19.84 -6.17
CA ILE A 67 15.00 19.83 -7.62
C ILE A 67 13.61 20.13 -8.19
N VAL A 68 13.50 21.19 -8.98
CA VAL A 68 12.30 21.56 -9.71
C VAL A 68 12.50 21.21 -11.18
N VAL A 69 11.74 20.22 -11.66
CA VAL A 69 11.81 19.74 -13.04
C VAL A 69 10.66 20.34 -13.82
N PHE A 70 10.94 21.20 -14.78
CA PHE A 70 9.92 21.73 -15.67
C PHE A 70 9.46 20.67 -16.67
N LYS A 71 8.25 20.80 -17.19
CA LYS A 71 7.78 19.93 -18.29
C LYS A 71 8.75 19.91 -19.49
N GLY A 72 9.35 21.05 -19.83
CA GLY A 72 10.22 21.20 -21.00
C GLY A 72 9.53 20.75 -22.30
N THR A 73 10.13 19.82 -23.03
CA THR A 73 9.56 19.17 -24.23
C THR A 73 8.52 18.09 -23.91
N GLY A 74 8.41 17.68 -22.65
CA GLY A 74 7.43 16.70 -22.16
C GLY A 74 8.05 15.45 -21.56
N ASN A 75 9.17 14.96 -22.10
CA ASN A 75 9.73 13.65 -21.76
C ASN A 75 11.22 13.74 -21.41
N TYR A 76 11.58 13.27 -20.22
CA TYR A 76 12.95 13.03 -19.79
C TYR A 76 13.23 11.55 -19.99
N ASN A 77 13.90 11.21 -21.11
CA ASN A 77 14.33 9.84 -21.40
C ASN A 77 15.72 9.58 -20.82
N GLU A 78 15.78 9.19 -19.55
CA GLU A 78 17.05 8.95 -18.85
C GLU A 78 16.86 7.98 -17.68
N LYS A 79 17.94 7.26 -17.35
CA LYS A 79 18.02 6.43 -16.14
C LYS A 79 18.42 7.31 -14.97
N ILE A 80 17.54 7.50 -14.00
CA ILE A 80 17.80 8.35 -12.83
C ILE A 80 18.14 7.49 -11.62
N THR A 81 19.23 7.82 -10.95
CA THR A 81 19.72 7.11 -9.77
C THR A 81 20.16 8.11 -8.70
N THR A 82 19.50 8.15 -7.55
CA THR A 82 19.94 8.99 -6.43
C THR A 82 21.24 8.45 -5.83
N GLY A 83 22.01 9.27 -5.12
CA GLY A 83 23.12 8.78 -4.32
C GLY A 83 22.68 7.77 -3.26
N GLN A 84 23.66 7.03 -2.75
CA GLN A 84 23.50 6.13 -1.62
C GLN A 84 23.67 6.87 -0.29
N ASN A 85 23.19 6.28 0.80
CA ASN A 85 23.32 6.84 2.16
C ASN A 85 24.75 7.27 2.51
N ILE A 86 24.89 8.44 3.14
CA ILE A 86 26.16 9.00 3.63
C ILE A 86 26.41 8.74 5.12
N ARG A 87 25.41 8.24 5.87
CA ARG A 87 25.45 7.92 7.32
C ARG A 87 25.65 9.12 8.26
N HIS A 88 26.47 10.09 7.91
CA HIS A 88 26.81 11.26 8.73
C HIS A 88 26.27 12.55 8.12
N ALA A 89 26.33 13.66 8.87
CA ALA A 89 25.89 14.99 8.42
C ALA A 89 26.92 15.67 7.52
N ASP A 90 27.39 14.93 6.51
CA ASP A 90 28.36 15.42 5.54
C ASP A 90 27.62 15.94 4.31
N LEU A 91 27.96 17.14 3.86
CA LEU A 91 27.39 17.70 2.63
C LEU A 91 28.19 17.16 1.43
N VAL A 92 27.72 16.04 0.88
CA VAL A 92 28.32 15.38 -0.28
C VAL A 92 27.40 15.51 -1.48
N ASP A 93 27.88 16.19 -2.52
CA ASP A 93 27.19 16.32 -3.80
C ASP A 93 26.76 14.94 -4.31
N GLY A 94 25.52 14.87 -4.79
CA GLY A 94 24.97 13.65 -5.35
C GLY A 94 24.38 12.70 -4.32
N ARG A 95 24.51 13.00 -3.01
CA ARG A 95 24.13 12.07 -1.93
C ARG A 95 23.17 12.67 -0.90
N GLY A 96 22.42 13.69 -1.29
CA GLY A 96 21.44 14.35 -0.45
C GLY A 96 20.38 13.43 0.19
N ARG A 97 19.97 13.79 1.40
CA ARG A 97 18.86 13.24 2.19
C ARG A 97 17.77 14.29 2.36
N ASN A 98 16.53 13.89 2.61
CA ASN A 98 15.42 14.86 2.72
C ASN A 98 15.24 15.72 1.45
N VAL A 99 15.66 15.22 0.29
CA VAL A 99 15.61 15.95 -0.98
C VAL A 99 14.20 15.90 -1.54
N THR A 100 13.71 17.03 -2.05
CA THR A 100 12.45 17.06 -2.80
C THR A 100 12.74 17.07 -4.30
N LEU A 101 12.27 16.06 -5.02
CA LEU A 101 12.20 16.05 -6.48
C LEU A 101 10.75 16.39 -6.87
N ALA A 102 10.54 17.56 -7.48
CA ALA A 102 9.22 18.09 -7.78
C ALA A 102 9.06 18.37 -9.28
N GLY A 103 8.03 17.76 -9.87
CA GLY A 103 7.59 18.06 -11.22
C GLY A 103 6.77 19.33 -11.26
N ALA A 104 7.16 20.26 -12.12
CA ALA A 104 6.53 21.56 -12.30
C ALA A 104 6.00 21.70 -13.72
N THR A 105 4.75 22.15 -13.83
CA THR A 105 4.11 22.42 -15.10
C THR A 105 3.41 23.76 -15.07
N HIS A 106 3.52 24.50 -16.16
CA HIS A 106 2.91 25.83 -16.30
C HIS A 106 1.43 25.76 -16.70
N MET A 107 0.90 24.56 -16.99
CA MET A 107 -0.52 24.39 -17.37
C MET A 107 -1.27 23.57 -16.33
N SER A 108 -2.51 23.98 -16.06
CA SER A 108 -3.44 23.36 -15.11
C SER A 108 -3.95 21.95 -15.51
N LEU A 109 -3.46 21.36 -16.60
CA LEU A 109 -3.97 20.09 -17.08
C LEU A 109 -3.28 18.91 -16.35
N PRO A 110 -4.04 17.93 -15.83
CA PRO A 110 -3.49 16.84 -15.01
C PRO A 110 -2.51 15.92 -15.75
N TYR A 111 -2.60 15.83 -17.08
CA TYR A 111 -1.65 15.07 -17.92
C TYR A 111 -0.42 15.88 -18.32
N ASN A 112 -0.29 17.11 -17.83
CA ASN A 112 0.75 18.03 -18.27
C ASN A 112 2.01 18.04 -17.40
N SER A 113 2.13 17.10 -16.47
CA SER A 113 3.34 16.91 -15.67
C SER A 113 4.57 16.57 -16.52
N PRO A 114 5.79 16.88 -16.05
CA PRO A 114 7.01 16.31 -16.62
C PRO A 114 6.94 14.79 -16.53
N GLN A 115 7.31 14.13 -17.62
CA GLN A 115 7.36 12.67 -17.69
C GLN A 115 8.80 12.19 -17.48
N LEU A 116 9.00 11.36 -16.46
CA LEU A 116 10.19 10.54 -16.31
C LEU A 116 9.96 9.23 -17.05
N TYR A 117 10.86 8.90 -17.96
CA TYR A 117 10.76 7.76 -18.84
C TYR A 117 12.16 7.24 -19.14
N ASN A 118 12.27 5.96 -19.50
CA ASN A 118 13.55 5.37 -19.80
C ASN A 118 13.36 4.17 -20.73
N VAL A 119 13.65 4.36 -22.01
CA VAL A 119 13.61 3.27 -23.00
C VAL A 119 14.92 2.50 -23.11
N ASP A 120 16.00 3.08 -22.59
CA ASP A 120 17.37 2.62 -22.89
C ASP A 120 17.99 1.79 -21.76
N SER A 121 17.44 1.83 -20.55
CA SER A 121 17.80 0.85 -19.51
C SER A 121 16.96 -0.40 -19.63
N THR A 122 17.38 -1.49 -18.99
CA THR A 122 16.62 -2.74 -18.85
C THR A 122 16.02 -2.93 -17.45
N GLU A 123 16.03 -1.88 -16.62
CA GLU A 123 15.89 -2.05 -15.17
C GLU A 123 14.85 -1.13 -14.55
N TYR A 124 15.07 0.19 -14.53
CA TYR A 124 14.21 1.18 -13.89
C TYR A 124 14.31 2.57 -14.51
N THR A 125 13.26 3.38 -14.33
CA THR A 125 13.27 4.80 -14.69
C THR A 125 13.91 5.62 -13.56
N LEU A 126 13.50 5.41 -12.31
CA LEU A 126 14.04 6.09 -11.13
C LEU A 126 14.42 5.09 -10.03
N PHE A 127 15.65 5.17 -9.53
CA PHE A 127 16.10 4.39 -8.37
C PHE A 127 16.49 5.29 -7.19
N VAL A 128 15.71 5.20 -6.11
CA VAL A 128 15.94 5.92 -4.86
C VAL A 128 16.75 5.04 -3.90
N ARG A 129 17.89 5.57 -3.43
CA ARG A 129 18.88 4.87 -2.60
C ARG A 129 19.29 5.65 -1.34
N SER A 130 18.74 6.84 -1.12
CA SER A 130 19.03 7.72 0.02
C SER A 130 17.73 8.03 0.78
N PRO A 131 17.78 8.28 2.10
CA PRO A 131 16.58 8.41 2.92
C PRO A 131 15.82 9.71 2.70
N ALA A 132 14.53 9.66 3.03
CA ALA A 132 13.62 10.79 3.16
C ALA A 132 13.42 11.61 1.88
N TRP A 133 13.64 11.01 0.71
CA TRP A 133 13.30 11.67 -0.55
C TRP A 133 11.78 11.87 -0.65
N ARG A 134 11.37 13.03 -1.15
CA ARG A 134 10.00 13.32 -1.56
C ARG A 134 9.92 13.44 -3.07
N ILE A 135 9.09 12.62 -3.70
CA ILE A 135 8.87 12.64 -5.16
C ILE A 135 7.44 13.10 -5.42
N THR A 136 7.26 14.20 -6.15
CA THR A 136 5.93 14.77 -6.36
C THR A 136 5.70 15.34 -7.75
N GLY A 137 4.47 15.23 -8.25
CA GLY A 137 4.04 15.96 -9.46
C GLY A 137 4.60 15.42 -10.78
N PHE A 138 5.00 14.14 -10.83
CA PHE A 138 5.53 13.51 -12.04
C PHE A 138 4.54 12.56 -12.70
N ARG A 139 4.70 12.38 -14.01
CA ARG A 139 4.32 11.14 -14.67
C ARG A 139 5.56 10.23 -14.71
N ILE A 140 5.48 9.04 -14.13
CA ILE A 140 6.58 8.07 -14.10
C ILE A 140 6.13 6.86 -14.91
N VAL A 141 6.85 6.57 -15.98
CA VAL A 141 6.48 5.52 -16.92
C VAL A 141 7.37 4.30 -16.71
N ALA A 142 6.73 3.13 -16.61
CA ALA A 142 7.36 1.83 -16.71
C ALA A 142 7.02 1.22 -18.07
N ASP A 143 8.04 0.80 -18.81
CA ASP A 143 7.90 0.28 -20.17
C ASP A 143 8.91 -0.85 -20.39
N THR A 144 8.86 -1.47 -21.56
CA THR A 144 9.74 -2.57 -22.00
C THR A 144 11.23 -2.29 -21.84
N GLY A 145 11.67 -1.02 -21.97
CA GLY A 145 13.00 -0.59 -21.57
C GLY A 145 13.16 -0.69 -20.06
N ALA A 146 12.58 0.24 -19.31
CA ALA A 146 12.59 0.22 -17.85
C ALA A 146 11.31 -0.40 -17.26
N PRO A 147 11.28 -1.71 -16.96
CA PRO A 147 10.07 -2.36 -16.44
C PRO A 147 9.66 -1.88 -15.05
N ARG A 148 10.50 -1.10 -14.37
CA ARG A 148 10.22 -0.55 -13.04
C ARG A 148 10.13 0.96 -13.15
N GLY A 149 8.96 1.53 -12.91
CA GLY A 149 8.79 2.98 -12.93
C GLY A 149 9.67 3.64 -11.86
N LEU A 150 9.50 3.19 -10.61
CA LEU A 150 10.33 3.59 -9.49
C LEU A 150 10.75 2.35 -8.70
N LEU A 151 12.05 2.23 -8.46
CA LEU A 151 12.63 1.27 -7.53
C LEU A 151 13.11 2.01 -6.27
N ALA A 152 12.82 1.46 -5.10
CA ALA A 152 13.35 1.97 -3.83
C ALA A 152 13.75 0.81 -2.93
N GLU A 153 15.00 0.81 -2.47
CA GLU A 153 15.56 -0.31 -1.72
C GLU A 153 16.13 0.10 -0.36
N MET A 154 16.04 -0.84 0.58
CA MET A 154 16.73 -0.83 1.85
C MET A 154 17.62 -2.07 1.97
N ALA A 155 18.94 -1.89 2.03
CA ALA A 155 19.88 -2.98 2.28
C ALA A 155 19.98 -3.31 3.79
N GLN A 156 20.45 -4.49 4.18
CA GLN A 156 20.50 -4.90 5.60
C GLN A 156 21.38 -4.01 6.49
N ALA A 157 22.51 -3.54 5.97
CA ALA A 157 23.52 -2.81 6.74
C ALA A 157 23.21 -1.31 6.89
N ALA A 158 22.00 -0.88 6.59
CA ALA A 158 21.81 0.39 5.90
C ALA A 158 21.72 1.67 6.75
N ASN A 159 22.32 1.62 7.93
CA ASN A 159 22.96 2.79 8.52
C ASN A 159 24.48 2.83 8.23
N THR A 160 24.93 2.27 7.10
CA THR A 160 26.33 2.30 6.65
C THR A 160 26.44 3.16 5.40
N ALA A 161 27.47 4.00 5.33
CA ALA A 161 27.71 4.81 4.14
C ALA A 161 27.92 3.91 2.91
N GLY A 162 27.42 4.32 1.75
CA GLY A 162 27.54 3.54 0.50
C GLY A 162 26.56 2.39 0.36
N THR A 163 25.49 2.39 1.16
CA THR A 163 24.40 1.40 1.05
C THR A 163 23.09 2.04 0.62
N ASN A 164 22.20 1.24 0.02
CA ASN A 164 20.85 1.67 -0.34
C ASN A 164 20.01 1.79 0.94
N TRP A 165 19.47 2.98 1.23
CA TRP A 165 18.68 3.26 2.43
C TRP A 165 17.54 4.25 2.13
N ALA A 166 16.55 3.84 1.33
CA ALA A 166 15.44 4.72 0.94
C ALA A 166 14.32 4.84 2.02
N VAL A 167 14.65 4.72 3.30
CA VAL A 167 13.69 4.84 4.42
C VAL A 167 13.09 6.24 4.46
N GLY A 168 11.79 6.35 4.78
CA GLY A 168 11.08 7.62 4.85
C GLY A 168 10.72 8.22 3.48
N LEU A 169 10.83 7.43 2.40
CA LEU A 169 10.40 7.84 1.07
C LEU A 169 8.94 8.29 1.07
N GLN A 170 8.69 9.48 0.55
CA GLN A 170 7.36 10.01 0.30
C GLN A 170 7.13 10.19 -1.20
N ILE A 171 5.98 9.75 -1.68
CA ILE A 171 5.54 9.90 -3.07
C ILE A 171 4.14 10.50 -3.03
N ASP A 172 3.94 11.65 -3.65
CA ASP A 172 2.63 12.28 -3.69
C ASP A 172 2.29 12.95 -5.02
N HIS A 173 1.01 12.98 -5.40
CA HIS A 173 0.54 13.62 -6.64
C HIS A 173 1.26 13.15 -7.91
N CYS A 174 1.67 11.87 -7.94
CA CYS A 174 2.33 11.26 -9.08
C CYS A 174 1.37 10.36 -9.87
N THR A 175 1.64 10.23 -11.16
CA THR A 175 0.96 9.27 -12.04
C THR A 175 1.97 8.21 -12.50
N PHE A 176 1.77 6.97 -12.09
CA PHE A 176 2.51 5.80 -12.56
C PHE A 176 1.75 5.16 -13.71
N TYR A 177 2.43 4.99 -14.84
CA TYR A 177 1.82 4.41 -16.03
C TYR A 177 2.64 3.22 -16.52
N GLY A 178 2.00 2.06 -16.62
CA GLY A 178 2.54 0.88 -17.27
C GLY A 178 2.20 0.87 -18.75
N TYR A 179 3.15 0.50 -19.59
CA TYR A 179 2.82 0.00 -20.92
C TYR A 179 2.24 -1.42 -20.77
N VAL A 180 1.17 -1.74 -21.51
CA VAL A 180 0.30 -2.91 -21.31
C VAL A 180 1.01 -4.26 -21.54
N ASP A 181 2.29 -4.25 -21.96
CA ASP A 181 3.06 -5.45 -22.26
C ASP A 181 3.81 -6.03 -21.03
N THR A 182 3.10 -6.96 -20.39
CA THR A 182 3.46 -8.14 -19.57
C THR A 182 4.54 -8.14 -18.47
N SER A 183 5.49 -7.20 -18.37
CA SER A 183 6.55 -7.27 -17.32
C SER A 183 6.84 -5.96 -16.59
N ASN A 184 5.84 -5.10 -16.41
CA ASN A 184 6.03 -3.78 -15.83
C ASN A 184 5.41 -3.64 -14.43
N GLY A 185 6.12 -2.96 -13.52
CA GLY A 185 5.67 -2.54 -12.20
C GLY A 185 5.80 -1.03 -12.02
N GLY A 186 4.90 -0.43 -11.24
CA GLY A 186 4.88 1.02 -11.01
C GLY A 186 5.92 1.44 -10.00
N LEU A 187 5.59 1.24 -8.72
CA LEU A 187 6.46 1.46 -7.58
C LEU A 187 6.85 0.10 -6.99
N LEU A 188 8.13 -0.26 -7.06
CA LEU A 188 8.67 -1.48 -6.47
C LEU A 188 9.57 -1.14 -5.29
N ILE A 189 9.36 -1.85 -4.18
CA ILE A 189 10.05 -1.60 -2.92
C ILE A 189 10.67 -2.85 -2.34
N SER A 190 11.78 -2.68 -1.61
CA SER A 190 12.45 -3.74 -0.83
C SER A 190 12.69 -3.27 0.61
N GLY A 191 11.92 -3.82 1.56
CA GLY A 191 12.20 -3.70 2.99
C GLY A 191 12.14 -2.29 3.58
N LEU A 192 11.38 -1.37 2.97
CA LEU A 192 11.34 0.04 3.38
C LEU A 192 10.61 0.25 4.73
N GLY A 193 11.23 1.00 5.63
CA GLY A 193 10.56 1.63 6.76
C GLY A 193 9.93 2.97 6.37
N ASP A 194 8.72 3.25 6.87
CA ASP A 194 8.01 4.53 6.74
C ASP A 194 7.81 5.03 5.30
N LEU A 195 7.34 4.15 4.40
CA LEU A 195 6.91 4.56 3.06
C LEU A 195 5.59 5.36 3.12
N LYS A 196 5.49 6.46 2.38
CA LYS A 196 4.27 7.26 2.25
C LYS A 196 3.91 7.41 0.78
N VAL A 197 2.70 6.99 0.39
CA VAL A 197 2.17 7.12 -0.98
C VAL A 197 0.80 7.76 -0.90
N PHE A 198 0.68 8.99 -1.41
CA PHE A 198 -0.52 9.81 -1.27
C PHE A 198 -1.00 10.37 -2.60
N ASP A 199 -2.31 10.35 -2.83
CA ASP A 199 -2.90 11.10 -3.95
C ASP A 199 -2.28 10.75 -5.32
N CYS A 200 -1.87 9.48 -5.48
CA CYS A 200 -1.23 8.98 -6.69
C CYS A 200 -2.21 8.21 -7.57
N LEU A 201 -1.96 8.21 -8.87
CA LEU A 201 -2.65 7.34 -9.83
C LEU A 201 -1.68 6.26 -10.32
N PHE A 202 -2.13 5.00 -10.32
CA PHE A 202 -1.41 3.87 -10.87
C PHE A 202 -2.28 3.18 -11.91
N GLY A 203 -1.82 3.13 -13.16
CA GLY A 203 -2.57 2.40 -14.19
C GLY A 203 -1.80 1.86 -15.37
N GLY A 204 -2.40 0.88 -16.04
CA GLY A 204 -1.86 0.25 -17.25
C GLY A 204 -0.85 -0.88 -16.99
N PHE A 205 -0.77 -1.41 -15.77
CA PHE A 205 0.19 -2.47 -15.42
C PHE A 205 -0.37 -3.86 -15.74
N GLY A 206 -0.03 -4.40 -16.91
CA GLY A 206 -0.51 -5.71 -17.38
C GLY A 206 0.22 -6.94 -16.80
N SER A 207 1.29 -6.75 -16.02
CA SER A 207 2.15 -7.85 -15.55
C SER A 207 1.46 -8.79 -14.54
N SER A 208 1.74 -10.09 -14.64
CA SER A 208 1.32 -11.10 -13.66
C SER A 208 2.33 -11.28 -12.52
N THR A 209 3.52 -10.68 -12.63
CA THR A 209 4.62 -10.85 -11.66
C THR A 209 4.91 -9.56 -10.91
N LEU A 210 4.86 -8.42 -11.60
CA LEU A 210 5.08 -7.11 -11.01
C LEU A 210 3.75 -6.39 -10.78
N ALA A 211 3.58 -5.83 -9.59
CA ALA A 211 2.40 -5.04 -9.25
C ALA A 211 2.61 -3.56 -9.54
N ALA A 212 1.49 -2.84 -9.64
CA ALA A 212 1.47 -1.39 -9.71
C ALA A 212 2.17 -0.77 -8.48
N LEU A 213 1.90 -1.33 -7.29
CA LEU A 213 2.70 -1.14 -6.08
C LEU A 213 3.11 -2.52 -5.57
N GLY A 214 4.39 -2.86 -5.75
CA GLY A 214 4.90 -4.22 -5.57
C GLY A 214 6.11 -4.31 -4.66
N PHE A 215 6.33 -5.52 -4.15
CA PHE A 215 7.56 -5.89 -3.48
C PHE A 215 8.50 -6.58 -4.45
N GLU A 216 9.75 -6.17 -4.44
CA GLU A 216 10.82 -6.88 -5.11
C GLU A 216 11.89 -7.19 -4.07
N GLN A 217 12.29 -8.45 -3.99
CA GLN A 217 13.42 -8.83 -3.17
C GLN A 217 14.67 -8.26 -3.87
N GLY A 218 15.18 -7.16 -3.34
CA GLY A 218 16.22 -6.36 -4.01
C GLY A 218 17.46 -7.15 -4.43
N SER A 219 18.19 -6.59 -5.40
CA SER A 219 19.39 -7.19 -6.02
C SER A 219 20.54 -7.44 -5.02
N LEU A 220 20.51 -6.83 -3.84
CA LEU A 220 21.62 -6.82 -2.91
C LEU A 220 21.11 -6.94 -1.47
N VAL A 221 21.39 -8.12 -0.89
CA VAL A 221 21.44 -8.40 0.55
C VAL A 221 20.10 -8.74 1.22
N THR A 222 20.16 -9.84 1.98
CA THR A 222 19.27 -10.33 3.03
C THR A 222 18.34 -9.28 3.62
N VAL A 223 17.05 -9.60 3.68
CA VAL A 223 16.00 -8.72 4.22
C VAL A 223 16.44 -8.15 5.58
N PRO A 224 16.38 -6.82 5.79
CA PRO A 224 16.73 -6.19 7.06
C PRO A 224 15.94 -6.78 8.25
N PRO A 225 16.38 -6.58 9.51
CA PRO A 225 15.71 -7.15 10.68
C PRO A 225 14.30 -6.58 10.94
N PHE A 226 13.89 -5.51 10.25
CA PHE A 226 12.48 -5.21 10.10
C PHE A 226 11.87 -6.30 9.22
N THR A 227 11.09 -7.18 9.83
CA THR A 227 10.61 -8.39 9.16
C THR A 227 9.80 -8.06 7.90
N HIS A 228 9.20 -6.86 7.83
CA HIS A 228 8.30 -6.40 6.77
C HIS A 228 8.34 -4.88 6.60
N SER A 229 7.94 -4.40 5.41
CA SER A 229 7.87 -2.95 5.13
C SER A 229 6.69 -2.29 5.85
N GLN A 230 6.83 -1.02 6.23
CA GLN A 230 5.74 -0.21 6.80
C GLN A 230 5.34 0.88 5.81
N ALA A 231 4.04 1.01 5.52
CA ALA A 231 3.57 1.95 4.51
C ALA A 231 2.28 2.67 4.91
N GLN A 232 2.14 3.91 4.47
CA GLN A 232 0.86 4.63 4.42
C GLN A 232 0.48 4.84 2.97
N ILE A 233 -0.60 4.21 2.52
CA ILE A 233 -1.11 4.30 1.15
C ILE A 233 -2.50 4.91 1.23
N ARG A 234 -2.64 6.17 0.79
CA ARG A 234 -3.89 6.93 0.98
C ARG A 234 -4.32 7.70 -0.24
N ARG A 235 -5.63 7.70 -0.50
CA ARG A 235 -6.26 8.49 -1.58
C ARG A 235 -5.65 8.22 -2.96
N CYS A 236 -5.12 7.02 -3.16
CA CYS A 236 -4.59 6.61 -4.46
C CYS A 236 -5.69 5.96 -5.32
N ASN A 237 -5.54 6.06 -6.63
CA ASN A 237 -6.35 5.34 -7.60
C ASN A 237 -5.49 4.26 -8.29
N PHE A 238 -5.90 3.01 -8.17
CA PHE A 238 -5.31 1.86 -8.85
C PHE A 238 -6.31 1.31 -9.88
N SER A 239 -6.08 1.64 -11.15
CA SER A 239 -6.98 1.35 -12.27
C SER A 239 -6.24 0.56 -13.35
N ASP A 240 -6.91 -0.33 -14.08
CA ASP A 240 -6.32 -1.02 -15.24
C ASP A 240 -5.00 -1.79 -14.95
N ASN A 241 -4.94 -2.49 -13.82
CA ASN A 241 -3.76 -3.27 -13.42
C ASN A 241 -4.11 -4.73 -13.16
N SER A 242 -3.27 -5.63 -13.67
CA SER A 242 -3.31 -7.05 -13.35
C SER A 242 -2.98 -7.34 -11.88
N LEU A 243 -2.17 -6.50 -11.23
CA LEU A 243 -1.83 -6.57 -9.82
C LEU A 243 -1.76 -5.15 -9.25
N ASN A 244 -2.67 -4.77 -8.33
CA ASN A 244 -2.69 -3.42 -7.77
C ASN A 244 -1.66 -3.26 -6.64
N ILE A 245 -1.89 -3.89 -5.48
CA ILE A 245 -0.99 -3.82 -4.32
C ILE A 245 -0.55 -5.23 -3.95
N LYS A 246 0.76 -5.51 -4.04
CA LYS A 246 1.34 -6.82 -3.67
C LYS A 246 2.65 -6.62 -2.91
N VAL A 247 2.55 -6.43 -1.60
CA VAL A 247 3.69 -6.15 -0.73
C VAL A 247 3.50 -6.86 0.62
N PRO A 248 4.53 -7.57 1.14
CA PRO A 248 4.50 -8.15 2.47
C PRO A 248 4.69 -7.04 3.51
N LEU A 249 3.63 -6.28 3.76
CA LEU A 249 3.59 -5.17 4.72
C LEU A 249 3.36 -5.66 6.15
N SER A 250 3.72 -4.83 7.13
CA SER A 250 3.35 -4.99 8.55
C SER A 250 3.06 -3.62 9.13
N GLY A 251 2.01 -3.49 9.94
CA GLY A 251 1.62 -2.19 10.51
C GLY A 251 1.30 -1.12 9.45
N ALA A 252 0.91 -1.52 8.24
CA ALA A 252 0.59 -0.57 7.17
C ALA A 252 -0.81 0.03 7.32
N VAL A 253 -1.01 1.21 6.74
CA VAL A 253 -2.30 1.90 6.69
C VAL A 253 -2.68 2.13 5.23
N ILE A 254 -3.65 1.38 4.73
CA ILE A 254 -4.16 1.44 3.36
C ILE A 254 -5.61 1.96 3.42
N VAL A 255 -5.79 3.26 3.22
CA VAL A 255 -7.10 3.89 3.43
C VAL A 255 -7.54 4.86 2.35
N ASP A 256 -8.85 4.96 2.16
CA ASP A 256 -9.48 5.94 1.27
C ASP A 256 -9.00 5.83 -0.19
N ASN A 257 -8.61 4.63 -0.65
CA ASN A 257 -8.16 4.37 -2.02
C ASN A 257 -9.31 3.86 -2.92
N ILE A 258 -9.13 4.00 -4.23
CA ILE A 258 -9.96 3.34 -5.25
C ILE A 258 -9.11 2.24 -5.91
N ILE A 259 -9.56 1.00 -5.88
CA ILE A 259 -8.78 -0.15 -6.36
C ILE A 259 -9.66 -1.00 -7.28
N GLY A 260 -9.21 -1.24 -8.51
CA GLY A 260 -9.86 -2.19 -9.43
C GLY A 260 -11.21 -1.75 -10.01
N GLY A 261 -11.68 -0.53 -9.73
CA GLY A 261 -13.01 -0.05 -10.12
C GLY A 261 -13.15 0.48 -11.56
N GLN A 262 -12.05 0.66 -12.30
CA GLN A 262 -12.03 1.24 -13.64
C GLN A 262 -11.39 0.25 -14.64
N ASN A 263 -12.10 0.04 -15.76
CA ASN A 263 -11.87 -0.78 -16.97
C ASN A 263 -11.75 -2.32 -16.91
N GLY A 264 -12.22 -2.93 -18.01
CA GLY A 264 -12.49 -4.37 -18.20
C GLY A 264 -11.29 -5.31 -18.23
N THR A 265 -10.05 -4.81 -18.23
CA THR A 265 -8.84 -5.64 -18.12
C THR A 265 -8.70 -6.23 -16.71
N ASN A 266 -9.15 -5.49 -15.68
CA ASN A 266 -9.17 -5.94 -14.28
C ASN A 266 -10.11 -7.13 -14.03
N ALA A 267 -11.03 -7.42 -14.95
CA ALA A 267 -11.94 -8.56 -14.85
C ALA A 267 -11.23 -9.92 -14.91
N LEU A 268 -9.94 -9.97 -15.25
CA LEU A 268 -9.17 -11.20 -15.48
C LEU A 268 -8.09 -11.49 -14.42
N ALA A 269 -7.83 -10.57 -13.49
CA ALA A 269 -6.72 -10.72 -12.56
C ALA A 269 -7.10 -11.55 -11.33
N THR A 270 -6.82 -12.86 -11.35
CA THR A 270 -7.02 -13.80 -10.22
C THR A 270 -6.45 -13.32 -8.87
N ASP A 271 -5.45 -12.41 -8.90
CA ASP A 271 -4.70 -11.91 -7.74
C ASP A 271 -4.69 -10.36 -7.64
N GLY A 272 -5.61 -9.67 -8.34
CA GLY A 272 -5.44 -8.25 -8.69
C GLY A 272 -5.63 -7.19 -7.60
N GLY A 273 -6.17 -7.50 -6.43
CA GLY A 273 -6.56 -6.50 -5.43
C GLY A 273 -5.41 -6.06 -4.51
N ILE A 274 -5.53 -6.40 -3.23
CA ILE A 274 -4.50 -6.15 -2.21
C ILE A 274 -4.02 -7.50 -1.68
N ASP A 275 -2.77 -7.89 -1.96
CA ASP A 275 -2.14 -9.10 -1.43
C ASP A 275 -1.05 -8.74 -0.42
N LEU A 276 -1.34 -8.96 0.87
CA LEU A 276 -0.41 -8.75 1.97
C LEU A 276 0.18 -10.07 2.51
N ARG A 277 -0.05 -11.21 1.84
CA ARG A 277 0.52 -12.49 2.29
C ARG A 277 2.03 -12.39 2.44
N THR A 278 2.54 -13.20 3.37
CA THR A 278 3.96 -13.22 3.78
C THR A 278 4.45 -11.92 4.45
N GLY A 279 3.55 -10.96 4.67
CA GLY A 279 3.73 -9.80 5.54
C GLY A 279 3.61 -10.12 7.03
N GLY A 280 3.62 -9.06 7.84
CA GLY A 280 3.31 -9.11 9.27
C GLY A 280 1.94 -8.52 9.55
N GLY A 281 1.40 -8.74 10.74
CA GLY A 281 0.05 -8.29 11.10
C GLY A 281 -0.08 -6.80 11.43
N ASN A 282 -1.23 -6.45 12.02
CA ASN A 282 -1.59 -5.10 12.48
C ASN A 282 -1.73 -4.08 11.35
N ASN A 283 -2.03 -4.54 10.13
CA ASN A 283 -2.35 -3.64 9.03
C ASN A 283 -3.77 -3.08 9.21
N VAL A 284 -4.01 -1.85 8.76
CA VAL A 284 -5.31 -1.20 8.72
C VAL A 284 -5.67 -0.94 7.26
N VAL A 285 -6.63 -1.71 6.74
CA VAL A 285 -7.16 -1.60 5.39
C VAL A 285 -8.61 -1.12 5.48
N SER A 286 -8.87 0.17 5.31
CA SER A 286 -10.18 0.75 5.63
C SER A 286 -10.65 1.83 4.67
N ARG A 287 -11.96 1.96 4.49
CA ARG A 287 -12.60 2.99 3.65
C ARG A 287 -12.14 3.02 2.20
N ASN A 288 -11.65 1.90 1.69
CA ASN A 288 -11.31 1.76 0.27
C ASN A 288 -12.56 1.41 -0.54
N ILE A 289 -12.58 1.81 -1.81
CA ILE A 289 -13.51 1.31 -2.82
C ILE A 289 -12.81 0.18 -3.56
N LEU A 290 -13.29 -1.04 -3.34
CA LEU A 290 -12.74 -2.27 -3.87
C LEU A 290 -13.62 -2.76 -5.03
N GLY A 291 -13.15 -2.54 -6.25
CA GLY A 291 -13.76 -3.03 -7.48
C GLY A 291 -13.42 -4.50 -7.77
N GLY A 292 -14.11 -5.06 -8.76
CA GLY A 292 -14.01 -6.47 -9.14
C GLY A 292 -14.93 -7.39 -8.33
N THR A 293 -14.99 -8.67 -8.71
CA THR A 293 -15.82 -9.68 -8.03
C THR A 293 -15.13 -10.14 -6.75
N TRP A 294 -15.73 -9.83 -5.59
CA TRP A 294 -15.14 -10.07 -4.25
C TRP A 294 -14.96 -11.54 -3.85
N GLU A 295 -15.62 -12.49 -4.52
CA GLU A 295 -15.92 -13.77 -3.85
C GLU A 295 -15.46 -15.03 -4.57
N THR A 296 -14.83 -14.95 -5.74
CA THR A 296 -14.32 -16.13 -6.46
C THR A 296 -12.89 -15.91 -6.93
N GLY A 297 -11.90 -16.04 -6.04
CA GLY A 297 -10.48 -16.05 -6.43
C GLY A 297 -9.45 -15.63 -5.37
N GLY A 298 -9.87 -14.97 -4.29
CA GLY A 298 -8.93 -14.51 -3.25
C GLY A 298 -8.13 -13.28 -3.67
N HIS A 299 -8.77 -12.27 -4.27
CA HIS A 299 -8.12 -11.04 -4.74
C HIS A 299 -7.61 -10.11 -3.62
N TYR A 300 -8.11 -10.29 -2.40
CA TYR A 300 -7.76 -9.51 -1.22
C TYR A 300 -7.31 -10.45 -0.12
N ARG A 301 -6.09 -10.27 0.38
CA ARG A 301 -5.43 -11.24 1.26
C ARG A 301 -4.77 -10.52 2.42
N GLN A 302 -5.20 -10.84 3.63
CA GLN A 302 -4.58 -10.38 4.87
C GLN A 302 -3.20 -11.02 5.06
N ALA A 303 -2.33 -10.32 5.79
CA ALA A 303 -1.05 -10.84 6.24
C ALA A 303 -1.22 -11.74 7.46
N ALA A 304 -2.06 -11.31 8.42
CA ALA A 304 -2.35 -12.04 9.66
C ALA A 304 -3.75 -11.71 10.19
N ASP A 305 -4.24 -12.53 11.14
CA ASP A 305 -5.55 -12.33 11.79
C ASP A 305 -5.66 -11.03 12.61
N SER A 306 -4.54 -10.36 12.89
CA SER A 306 -4.51 -9.07 13.57
C SER A 306 -4.67 -7.87 12.64
N ASP A 307 -4.87 -8.10 11.34
CA ASP A 307 -5.18 -7.04 10.38
C ASP A 307 -6.64 -6.58 10.52
N ASP A 308 -6.86 -5.27 10.46
CA ASP A 308 -8.19 -4.64 10.47
C ASP A 308 -8.59 -4.26 9.04
N TRP A 309 -9.61 -4.94 8.51
CA TRP A 309 -10.14 -4.71 7.16
C TRP A 309 -11.51 -3.99 7.17
N SER A 310 -11.84 -3.26 8.24
CA SER A 310 -13.17 -2.67 8.41
C SER A 310 -13.46 -1.49 7.47
N GLY A 311 -14.74 -1.29 7.12
CA GLY A 311 -15.22 -0.08 6.45
C GLY A 311 -14.92 0.05 4.95
N ASN A 312 -14.46 -1.00 4.28
CA ASN A 312 -14.29 -1.01 2.82
C ASN A 312 -15.65 -1.17 2.10
N ILE A 313 -15.78 -0.54 0.92
CA ILE A 313 -16.94 -0.65 0.02
C ILE A 313 -16.57 -1.62 -1.09
N VAL A 314 -17.44 -2.58 -1.39
CA VAL A 314 -17.19 -3.60 -2.41
C VAL A 314 -18.33 -3.63 -3.42
N GLN A 315 -18.01 -3.70 -4.72
CA GLN A 315 -19.00 -3.67 -5.79
C GLN A 315 -19.75 -5.01 -5.91
N GLY A 316 -21.10 -4.97 -5.88
CA GLY A 316 -21.94 -6.15 -6.14
C GLY A 316 -22.57 -6.83 -4.91
N GLY A 317 -22.26 -6.37 -3.70
CA GLY A 317 -22.90 -6.84 -2.48
C GLY A 317 -23.39 -5.68 -1.63
N VAL A 318 -24.68 -5.69 -1.26
CA VAL A 318 -25.06 -5.11 0.04
C VAL A 318 -24.13 -5.76 1.05
N VAL A 319 -23.32 -4.97 1.75
CA VAL A 319 -22.45 -5.46 2.82
C VAL A 319 -23.35 -5.98 3.94
N THR A 320 -23.80 -7.23 3.79
CA THR A 320 -24.42 -8.00 4.85
C THR A 320 -23.29 -8.69 5.60
N GLY A 321 -22.41 -7.87 6.18
CA GLY A 321 -21.25 -8.30 6.95
C GLY A 321 -20.17 -8.96 6.09
N MET A 322 -19.01 -8.30 6.03
CA MET A 322 -17.78 -9.09 5.99
C MET A 322 -17.75 -9.96 7.24
N ILE A 323 -18.11 -11.23 7.05
CA ILE A 323 -17.72 -12.32 7.92
C ILE A 323 -16.20 -12.36 7.83
N ASN A 324 -15.58 -11.77 8.83
CA ASN A 324 -14.30 -12.23 9.32
C ASN A 324 -14.53 -13.69 9.78
N PRO A 325 -13.92 -14.73 9.19
CA PRO A 325 -13.58 -15.87 10.02
C PRO A 325 -12.32 -15.40 10.78
N PRO A 326 -12.46 -14.75 11.94
CA PRO A 326 -12.82 -15.49 13.14
C PRO A 326 -13.74 -14.74 14.12
N PHE A 327 -14.77 -15.42 14.63
CA PHE A 327 -15.44 -15.11 15.91
C PHE A 327 -15.83 -13.64 16.21
N THR A 328 -16.77 -13.05 15.47
CA THR A 328 -17.63 -11.99 16.04
C THR A 328 -19.09 -12.19 15.64
N SER A 329 -19.70 -13.22 16.21
CA SER A 329 -21.13 -13.14 16.50
C SER A 329 -21.32 -12.02 17.54
N SER A 330 -22.25 -11.10 17.29
CA SER A 330 -22.76 -10.11 18.24
C SER A 330 -23.39 -10.73 19.50
N LYS A 331 -23.36 -12.07 19.63
CA LYS A 331 -23.72 -12.86 20.80
C LYS A 331 -22.64 -13.93 21.05
N PRO A 332 -21.53 -13.61 21.74
CA PRO A 332 -20.43 -14.56 22.04
C PRO A 332 -20.85 -15.83 22.82
N GLY A 333 -22.11 -15.93 23.24
CA GLY A 333 -22.71 -17.11 23.85
C GLY A 333 -23.30 -18.16 22.88
N GLN A 334 -23.26 -17.99 21.56
CA GLN A 334 -23.94 -18.91 20.63
C GLN A 334 -23.00 -19.93 19.96
N CYS A 335 -21.74 -19.58 19.64
CA CYS A 335 -20.81 -20.49 18.94
C CYS A 335 -20.22 -21.59 19.84
N TRP A 336 -20.15 -21.38 21.16
CA TRP A 336 -19.44 -22.30 22.05
C TRP A 336 -20.18 -23.63 22.26
N ILE A 337 -21.50 -23.67 22.06
CA ILE A 337 -22.30 -24.90 22.24
C ILE A 337 -22.07 -25.85 21.07
N ALA A 338 -22.07 -25.34 19.82
CA ALA A 338 -21.70 -26.13 18.65
C ALA A 338 -20.30 -26.72 18.83
N LEU A 339 -19.36 -25.91 19.31
CA LEU A 339 -17.98 -26.33 19.60
C LEU A 339 -17.91 -27.35 20.74
N ALA A 340 -18.72 -27.19 21.81
CA ALA A 340 -18.75 -28.11 22.95
C ALA A 340 -19.36 -29.48 22.59
N ILE A 341 -20.36 -29.50 21.70
CA ILE A 341 -21.05 -30.74 21.30
C ILE A 341 -20.22 -31.49 20.25
N TYR A 342 -19.75 -30.80 19.21
CA TYR A 342 -19.17 -31.43 18.02
C TYR A 342 -17.66 -31.24 17.85
N GLY A 343 -17.01 -30.40 18.65
CA GLY A 343 -15.61 -30.01 18.41
C GLY A 343 -15.43 -29.31 17.06
N PRO A 344 -14.19 -29.03 16.63
CA PRO A 344 -13.90 -28.54 15.29
C PRO A 344 -13.99 -29.71 14.29
N SER A 345 -15.20 -30.03 13.84
CA SER A 345 -15.45 -31.07 12.83
C SER A 345 -16.38 -30.53 11.75
N ASP A 346 -16.54 -31.22 10.63
CA ASP A 346 -17.42 -30.78 9.54
C ASP A 346 -18.88 -30.62 10.02
N LYS A 347 -19.27 -31.37 11.06
CA LYS A 347 -20.58 -31.28 11.72
C LYS A 347 -20.75 -30.02 12.58
N PHE A 348 -19.66 -29.32 12.90
CA PHE A 348 -19.69 -28.03 13.60
C PHE A 348 -20.42 -26.99 12.76
N LEU A 349 -20.16 -26.93 11.46
CA LEU A 349 -20.70 -25.90 10.58
C LEU A 349 -22.22 -26.08 10.39
N ASP A 350 -22.66 -27.34 10.26
CA ASP A 350 -24.09 -27.69 10.19
C ASP A 350 -24.81 -27.36 11.50
N ALA A 351 -24.22 -27.72 12.65
CA ALA A 351 -24.77 -27.42 13.96
C ALA A 351 -24.82 -25.91 14.25
N TYR A 352 -23.77 -25.18 13.85
CA TYR A 352 -23.69 -23.72 13.98
C TYR A 352 -24.75 -23.02 13.12
N THR A 353 -24.95 -23.49 11.90
CA THR A 353 -25.99 -22.98 11.00
C THR A 353 -27.38 -23.24 11.58
N PHE A 354 -27.66 -24.46 12.04
CA PHE A 354 -28.93 -24.79 12.70
C PHE A 354 -29.20 -23.92 13.93
N ILE A 355 -28.16 -23.70 14.74
CA ILE A 355 -28.16 -22.81 15.90
C ILE A 355 -28.55 -21.39 15.53
N ASN A 356 -27.91 -20.80 14.52
CA ASN A 356 -28.17 -19.40 14.18
C ASN A 356 -29.56 -19.18 13.56
N TYR A 357 -30.11 -20.16 12.84
CA TYR A 357 -31.41 -20.03 12.17
C TYR A 357 -32.61 -20.49 13.03
N GLY A 358 -32.41 -21.35 14.03
CA GLY A 358 -33.50 -21.95 14.82
C GLY A 358 -33.61 -21.49 16.29
N TRP A 359 -32.63 -20.75 16.84
CA TRP A 359 -32.53 -20.48 18.29
C TRP A 359 -33.25 -19.22 18.81
N GLU A 360 -34.53 -19.08 18.49
CA GLU A 360 -35.42 -18.22 19.29
C GLU A 360 -36.51 -19.02 20.04
N GLY A 361 -36.35 -20.35 20.14
CA GLY A 361 -37.29 -21.25 20.80
C GLY A 361 -37.07 -21.49 22.32
N GLN A 362 -38.02 -22.20 22.94
CA GLN A 362 -38.04 -22.60 24.35
C GLN A 362 -36.73 -23.29 24.82
N ILE A 363 -36.07 -24.05 23.95
CA ILE A 363 -34.81 -24.75 24.24
C ILE A 363 -33.68 -23.75 24.56
N ALA A 364 -33.57 -22.64 23.81
CA ALA A 364 -32.56 -21.62 24.04
C ALA A 364 -32.77 -20.90 25.39
N LYS A 365 -34.02 -20.74 25.83
CA LYS A 365 -34.37 -20.19 27.14
C LYS A 365 -33.98 -21.15 28.27
N ALA A 366 -34.27 -22.45 28.12
CA ALA A 366 -33.90 -23.48 29.10
C ALA A 366 -32.38 -23.63 29.24
N THR A 367 -31.63 -23.64 28.13
CA THR A 367 -30.16 -23.74 28.17
C THR A 367 -29.53 -22.50 28.83
N LYS A 368 -30.05 -21.29 28.59
CA LYS A 368 -29.61 -20.08 29.29
C LYS A 368 -29.88 -20.14 30.79
N ALA A 369 -31.04 -20.64 31.21
CA ALA A 369 -31.42 -20.75 32.61
C ALA A 369 -30.53 -21.73 33.39
N VAL A 370 -30.23 -22.90 32.81
CA VAL A 370 -29.28 -23.86 33.41
C VAL A 370 -27.89 -23.21 33.56
N TYR A 371 -27.46 -22.47 32.55
CA TYR A 371 -26.15 -21.83 32.55
C TYR A 371 -26.00 -20.72 33.59
N SER A 372 -27.04 -19.90 33.80
CA SER A 372 -27.06 -18.91 34.88
C SER A 372 -27.04 -19.56 36.26
N LEU A 373 -27.50 -20.80 36.38
CA LEU A 373 -27.61 -21.50 37.66
C LEU A 373 -26.30 -22.18 38.09
N VAL A 374 -25.55 -22.78 37.15
CA VAL A 374 -24.39 -23.64 37.47
C VAL A 374 -23.05 -23.16 36.91
N GLY A 375 -23.03 -22.08 36.13
CA GLY A 375 -21.79 -21.50 35.59
C GLY A 375 -21.18 -22.25 34.39
N ARG A 376 -20.28 -21.56 33.66
CA ARG A 376 -19.81 -21.98 32.32
C ARG A 376 -19.13 -23.35 32.26
N ALA A 377 -18.28 -23.64 33.24
CA ALA A 377 -17.38 -24.80 33.21
C ALA A 377 -18.10 -26.10 33.59
N ILE A 378 -19.05 -26.03 34.52
CA ILE A 378 -19.79 -27.19 35.05
C ILE A 378 -20.89 -27.64 34.09
N ALA A 379 -21.48 -26.70 33.34
CA ALA A 379 -22.59 -26.96 32.43
C ALA A 379 -22.21 -27.78 31.17
N ARG A 380 -20.92 -27.89 30.81
CA ARG A 380 -20.49 -28.50 29.53
C ARG A 380 -20.85 -29.97 29.38
N THR A 381 -20.68 -30.77 30.44
CA THR A 381 -20.88 -32.23 30.37
C THR A 381 -22.36 -32.63 30.38
N PRO A 382 -23.22 -32.10 31.27
CA PRO A 382 -24.65 -32.44 31.28
C PRO A 382 -25.40 -31.94 30.04
N ILE A 383 -25.06 -30.74 29.54
CA ILE A 383 -25.70 -30.15 28.35
C ILE A 383 -25.39 -30.96 27.10
N LYS A 384 -24.17 -31.49 26.96
CA LYS A 384 -23.79 -32.35 25.83
C LYS A 384 -24.62 -33.63 25.79
N TRP A 385 -24.83 -34.29 26.93
CA TRP A 385 -25.64 -35.51 27.00
C TRP A 385 -27.13 -35.23 26.72
N LEU A 386 -27.67 -34.12 27.24
CA LEU A 386 -29.08 -33.77 27.08
C LEU A 386 -29.41 -33.30 25.66
N LEU A 387 -28.55 -32.48 25.05
CA LEU A 387 -28.85 -31.80 23.78
C LEU A 387 -28.33 -32.53 22.55
N LYS A 388 -27.30 -33.37 22.66
CA LYS A 388 -26.72 -34.05 21.50
C LYS A 388 -27.72 -34.93 20.74
N PRO A 389 -28.62 -35.71 21.39
CA PRO A 389 -29.63 -36.50 20.64
C PRO A 389 -30.58 -35.62 19.82
N LEU A 390 -30.95 -34.44 20.34
CA LEU A 390 -31.82 -33.47 19.66
C LEU A 390 -31.13 -32.87 18.43
N PHE A 391 -29.86 -32.50 18.57
CA PHE A 391 -29.06 -31.98 17.47
C PHE A 391 -28.77 -33.06 16.41
N ASP A 392 -28.46 -34.28 16.82
CA ASP A 392 -28.26 -35.40 15.89
C ASP A 392 -29.56 -35.74 15.12
N LEU A 393 -30.73 -35.56 15.74
CA LEU A 393 -32.02 -35.70 15.05
C LEU A 393 -32.26 -34.55 14.07
N ALA A 394 -32.02 -33.30 14.48
CA ALA A 394 -32.15 -32.12 13.63
C ALA A 394 -31.23 -32.15 12.40
N VAL A 395 -29.96 -32.54 12.59
CA VAL A 395 -28.99 -32.71 11.50
C VAL A 395 -29.44 -33.81 10.53
N ARG A 396 -30.03 -34.90 11.02
CA ARG A 396 -30.59 -35.96 10.16
C ARG A 396 -31.76 -35.47 9.31
N HIS A 397 -32.66 -34.64 9.86
CA HIS A 397 -33.83 -34.13 9.13
C HIS A 397 -33.54 -32.92 8.23
N GLY A 398 -32.58 -32.06 8.60
CA GLY A 398 -32.19 -30.88 7.82
C GLY A 398 -31.60 -31.18 6.44
N SER A 399 -31.24 -32.45 6.17
CA SER A 399 -30.74 -32.89 4.87
C SER A 399 -31.83 -33.17 3.82
N LYS A 400 -33.13 -33.12 4.18
CA LYS A 400 -34.21 -33.61 3.29
C LYS A 400 -35.48 -32.73 3.15
N MET A 401 -35.61 -31.58 3.83
CA MET A 401 -36.80 -30.72 3.70
C MET A 401 -36.48 -29.23 3.92
N ASP A 402 -37.40 -28.35 3.49
CA ASP A 402 -37.36 -26.90 3.78
C ASP A 402 -37.14 -26.66 5.30
N LYS A 403 -36.22 -25.75 5.62
CA LYS A 403 -35.56 -25.66 6.93
C LYS A 403 -36.52 -25.31 8.07
N LYS A 404 -37.63 -24.63 7.78
CA LYS A 404 -38.61 -24.20 8.79
C LYS A 404 -39.55 -25.32 9.24
N SER A 405 -40.10 -26.11 8.30
CA SER A 405 -41.02 -27.23 8.63
C SER A 405 -40.31 -28.37 9.36
N SER A 406 -39.02 -28.55 9.10
CA SER A 406 -38.17 -29.58 9.72
C SER A 406 -38.01 -29.36 11.22
N ILE A 407 -37.92 -28.09 11.66
CA ILE A 407 -37.77 -27.71 13.06
C ILE A 407 -39.08 -27.92 13.83
N GLU A 408 -40.21 -27.52 13.25
CA GLU A 408 -41.52 -27.69 13.87
C GLU A 408 -41.90 -29.17 14.03
N THR A 409 -41.56 -30.01 13.04
CA THR A 409 -41.79 -31.47 13.08
C THR A 409 -40.92 -32.16 14.14
N ALA A 410 -39.63 -31.81 14.23
CA ALA A 410 -38.74 -32.37 15.25
C ALA A 410 -39.21 -31.99 16.67
N VAL A 411 -39.67 -30.75 16.88
CA VAL A 411 -40.22 -30.31 18.16
C VAL A 411 -41.54 -31.01 18.50
N ALA A 412 -42.40 -31.27 17.50
CA ALA A 412 -43.65 -32.00 17.70
C ALA A 412 -43.42 -33.48 18.10
N SER A 413 -42.38 -34.14 17.56
CA SER A 413 -42.01 -35.52 17.93
C SER A 413 -41.43 -35.69 19.34
N LEU A 414 -41.22 -34.59 20.06
CA LEU A 414 -40.65 -34.55 21.42
C LEU A 414 -41.69 -34.22 22.50
N ARG A 415 -42.91 -33.90 22.11
CA ARG A 415 -44.08 -33.89 23.00
C ARG A 415 -44.71 -35.26 22.99
#